data_AF-A0A2A5RXR6-F1
#
_entry.id   AF-A0A2A5RXR6-F1
#
_cell.length_a   1.000
_cell.length_b   1.000
_cell.length_c   1.000
_cell.angle_alpha   90.00
_cell.angle_beta   90.00
_cell.angle_gamma   90.00
#
_symmetry.space_group_name_H-M   'P 1'
#
loop_
_entity.id
_entity.type
_entity.pdbx_description
1 polymer ?
#
loop_
_entity_poly.entity_id
_entity_poly.type
_entity_poly.pdbx_seq_one_letter_code
_entity_poly.pdbx_strand_id
1 'polypeptide(L)'
;MKKSSKDKGDEFEIIIENLYKLISENERINAKIERDVHLIGDDGTDNQFDIIYEYEHFGTNYRVAIECKNWKYPINVASLRDFSYKLEHVGNINGIFISAESEFQYGGKKVAIWQGISLLKYNEFNRFISGQNEDYLSPDYNTIGDPFWMMMDKGGKNLLKQNSHLNCIYIFESKYFANDFYKRYLGNNSNFKVVGVSQKHLKEICYLVQKNKINLKMYNAIARGYDEQKFHFWDLNEKDLLTYIREWN
;
A
#
# COMPACT_ATOMS: atom_id res chain seq x y z
N MET A 1 -2.79 17.64 -29.30
CA MET A 1 -1.46 18.30 -29.31
C MET A 1 -0.44 17.34 -28.66
N LYS A 2 0.81 17.27 -29.14
CA LYS A 2 1.85 16.46 -28.45
C LYS A 2 2.21 17.14 -27.12
N LYS A 3 2.10 16.43 -26.00
CA LYS A 3 2.54 16.92 -24.68
C LYS A 3 4.03 17.28 -24.71
N SER A 4 4.40 18.38 -24.03
CA SER A 4 5.79 18.81 -23.91
C SER A 4 6.61 17.80 -23.10
N SER A 5 7.95 17.86 -23.18
CA SER A 5 8.79 16.99 -22.34
C SER A 5 8.66 17.30 -20.86
N LYS A 6 8.35 18.55 -20.50
CA LYS A 6 8.12 18.98 -19.13
C LYS A 6 6.81 18.40 -18.60
N ASP A 7 5.72 18.54 -19.37
CA ASP A 7 4.41 18.01 -19.00
C ASP A 7 4.44 16.50 -18.74
N LYS A 8 5.28 15.76 -19.48
CA LYS A 8 5.47 14.32 -19.29
C LYS A 8 6.27 13.96 -18.05
N GLY A 9 7.19 14.83 -17.63
CA GLY A 9 7.93 14.71 -16.38
C GLY A 9 6.99 14.91 -15.20
N ASP A 10 6.32 16.06 -15.17
CA ASP A 10 5.37 16.44 -14.13
C ASP A 10 4.26 15.37 -13.96
N GLU A 11 3.68 14.87 -15.05
CA GLU A 11 2.69 13.78 -15.00
C GLU A 11 3.25 12.48 -14.43
N PHE A 12 4.49 12.14 -14.77
CA PHE A 12 5.09 10.90 -14.29
C PHE A 12 5.38 10.98 -12.79
N GLU A 13 5.88 12.10 -12.32
CA GLU A 13 6.06 12.34 -10.90
C GLU A 13 4.73 12.34 -10.13
N ILE A 14 3.63 12.88 -10.67
CA ILE A 14 2.28 12.76 -10.05
C ILE A 14 1.87 11.28 -9.92
N ILE A 15 2.15 10.47 -10.94
CA ILE A 15 1.87 9.03 -10.91
C ILE A 15 2.69 8.35 -9.80
N ILE A 16 3.98 8.66 -9.68
CA ILE A 16 4.85 8.11 -8.64
C ILE A 16 4.41 8.57 -7.24
N GLU A 17 4.06 9.84 -7.07
CA GLU A 17 3.56 10.36 -5.79
C GLU A 17 2.31 9.60 -5.32
N ASN A 18 1.32 9.46 -6.21
CA ASN A 18 0.09 8.73 -5.92
C ASN A 18 0.36 7.25 -5.59
N LEU A 19 1.35 6.66 -6.26
CA LEU A 19 1.77 5.29 -5.98
C LEU A 19 2.40 5.14 -4.59
N TYR A 20 3.29 6.05 -4.18
CA TYR A 20 3.87 6.02 -2.83
C TYR A 20 2.84 6.33 -1.74
N LYS A 21 1.85 7.19 -2.02
CA LYS A 21 0.67 7.38 -1.16
C LYS A 21 -0.08 6.07 -0.98
N LEU A 22 -0.41 5.40 -2.08
CA LEU A 22 -1.11 4.10 -2.05
C LEU A 22 -0.31 3.03 -1.29
N ILE A 23 1.01 2.94 -1.52
CA ILE A 23 1.87 2.00 -0.80
C ILE A 23 1.86 2.30 0.70
N SER A 24 1.96 3.57 1.09
CA SER A 24 1.97 3.98 2.50
C SER A 24 0.66 3.69 3.20
N GLU A 25 -0.47 3.94 2.53
CA GLU A 25 -1.79 3.55 3.02
C GLU A 25 -1.90 2.03 3.21
N ASN A 26 -1.43 1.25 2.24
CA ASN A 26 -1.48 -0.21 2.29
C ASN A 26 -0.59 -0.79 3.40
N GLU A 27 0.61 -0.23 3.57
CA GLU A 27 1.60 -0.64 4.58
C GLU A 27 1.38 0.03 5.95
N ARG A 28 0.39 0.93 6.07
CA ARG A 28 0.07 1.72 7.27
C ARG A 28 1.21 2.57 7.78
N ILE A 29 2.00 3.08 6.85
CA ILE A 29 3.07 4.02 7.15
C ILE A 29 2.45 5.41 7.13
N ASN A 30 2.54 6.13 8.25
CA ASN A 30 2.18 7.54 8.30
C ASN A 30 3.30 8.37 7.64
N ALA A 31 3.32 8.36 6.32
CA ALA A 31 4.33 9.03 5.53
C ALA A 31 3.86 10.40 5.05
N LYS A 32 4.73 11.40 5.17
CA LYS A 32 4.62 12.68 4.47
C LYS A 32 5.22 12.51 3.08
N ILE A 33 4.45 12.87 2.06
CA ILE A 33 4.85 12.73 0.65
C ILE A 33 4.62 14.06 -0.03
N GLU A 34 5.70 14.70 -0.46
CA GLU A 34 5.67 16.02 -1.07
C GLU A 34 6.41 16.00 -2.40
N ARG A 35 5.86 16.70 -3.40
CA ARG A 35 6.49 16.91 -4.71
C ARG A 35 7.20 18.25 -4.75
N ASP A 36 8.17 18.36 -5.66
CA ASP A 36 8.89 19.60 -5.99
C ASP A 36 9.48 20.27 -4.75
N VAL A 37 10.29 19.50 -4.01
CA VAL A 37 10.81 19.91 -2.71
C VAL A 37 12.22 20.45 -2.86
N HIS A 38 12.43 21.65 -2.34
CA HIS A 38 13.72 22.32 -2.28
C HIS A 38 14.35 22.15 -0.90
N LEU A 39 15.55 21.57 -0.85
CA LEU A 39 16.33 21.39 0.38
C LEU A 39 17.70 22.06 0.23
N ILE A 40 18.12 22.78 1.26
CA ILE A 40 19.43 23.46 1.28
C ILE A 40 20.51 22.47 1.71
N GLY A 41 21.55 22.34 0.89
CA GLY A 41 22.74 21.55 1.20
C GLY A 41 23.66 22.24 2.21
N ASP A 42 24.59 21.48 2.78
CA ASP A 42 25.63 22.00 3.68
C ASP A 42 26.60 22.99 3.00
N ASP A 43 26.70 22.93 1.67
CA ASP A 43 27.39 23.87 0.80
C ASP A 43 26.58 25.14 0.47
N GLY A 44 25.34 25.24 0.98
CA GLY A 44 24.42 26.35 0.74
C GLY A 44 23.71 26.29 -0.61
N THR A 45 23.86 25.21 -1.38
CA THR A 45 23.14 25.04 -2.64
C THR A 45 21.68 24.70 -2.41
N ASP A 46 20.81 25.23 -3.27
CA ASP A 46 19.39 24.89 -3.31
C ASP A 46 19.18 23.65 -4.20
N ASN A 47 18.81 22.53 -3.58
CA ASN A 47 18.67 21.25 -4.24
C ASN A 47 17.19 20.88 -4.37
N GLN A 48 16.69 20.87 -5.61
CA GLN A 48 15.34 20.45 -5.93
C GLN A 48 15.27 18.92 -6.12
N PHE A 49 14.29 18.30 -5.48
CA PHE A 49 13.96 16.88 -5.60
C PHE A 49 12.51 16.74 -6.08
N ASP A 50 12.29 15.80 -7.01
CA ASP A 50 10.97 15.62 -7.59
C ASP A 50 9.95 15.18 -6.54
N ILE A 51 10.32 14.24 -5.67
CA ILE A 51 9.49 13.79 -4.53
C ILE A 51 10.37 13.52 -3.31
N ILE A 52 9.87 13.93 -2.14
CA ILE A 52 10.39 13.56 -0.83
C ILE A 52 9.36 12.69 -0.11
N TYR A 53 9.82 11.53 0.36
CA TYR A 53 9.07 10.57 1.15
C TYR A 53 9.66 10.51 2.56
N GLU A 54 8.90 10.90 3.57
CA GLU A 54 9.36 10.93 4.96
C GLU A 54 8.41 10.18 5.88
N TYR A 55 8.93 9.40 6.81
CA TYR A 55 8.13 8.76 7.86
C TYR A 55 8.97 8.56 9.11
N GLU A 56 8.28 8.44 10.25
CA GLU A 56 8.91 8.15 11.54
C GLU A 56 8.76 6.66 11.86
N HIS A 57 9.85 6.05 12.34
CA HIS A 57 9.82 4.71 12.91
C HIS A 57 10.78 4.59 14.11
N PHE A 58 10.25 4.18 15.27
CA PHE A 58 10.98 4.05 16.54
C PHE A 58 11.77 5.30 16.98
N GLY A 59 11.16 6.48 16.85
CA GLY A 59 11.73 7.78 17.16
C GLY A 59 12.71 8.33 16.12
N THR A 60 12.88 7.64 14.99
CA THR A 60 13.82 8.03 13.92
C THR A 60 13.06 8.47 12.68
N ASN A 61 13.40 9.65 12.15
CA ASN A 61 12.85 10.14 10.89
C ASN A 61 13.66 9.58 9.72
N TYR A 62 13.00 8.83 8.86
CA TYR A 62 13.54 8.30 7.63
C TYR A 62 13.12 9.19 6.47
N ARG A 63 14.08 9.65 5.67
CA ARG A 63 13.85 10.48 4.50
C ARG A 63 14.37 9.79 3.26
N VAL A 64 13.58 9.82 2.20
CA VAL A 64 13.94 9.27 0.89
C VAL A 64 13.61 10.31 -0.17
N ALA A 65 14.63 10.76 -0.89
CA ALA A 65 14.47 11.52 -2.10
C ALA A 65 14.27 10.59 -3.28
N ILE A 66 13.33 10.95 -4.14
CA ILE A 66 12.97 10.20 -5.33
C ILE A 66 13.13 11.12 -6.53
N GLU A 67 14.00 10.76 -7.47
CA GLU A 67 14.17 11.43 -8.75
C GLU A 67 13.49 10.59 -9.85
N CYS A 68 12.69 11.23 -10.69
CA CYS A 68 11.85 10.61 -11.71
C CYS A 68 12.33 10.98 -13.12
N LYS A 69 12.41 9.98 -14.01
CA LYS A 69 12.75 10.24 -15.43
C LYS A 69 11.82 9.54 -16.40
N ASN A 70 11.05 10.36 -17.11
CA ASN A 70 10.21 9.96 -18.23
C ASN A 70 10.82 10.35 -19.58
N TRP A 71 11.93 9.69 -19.92
CA TRP A 71 12.55 9.77 -21.26
C TRP A 71 12.56 8.38 -21.90
N LYS A 72 12.65 8.35 -23.22
CA LYS A 72 12.99 7.21 -24.08
C LYS A 72 14.49 6.90 -24.26
N TYR A 73 15.41 7.80 -23.92
CA TYR A 73 16.85 7.58 -24.11
C TYR A 73 17.49 7.12 -22.82
N PRO A 74 18.51 6.24 -22.88
CA PRO A 74 19.16 5.73 -21.69
C PRO A 74 19.62 6.85 -20.75
N ILE A 75 19.31 6.70 -19.47
CA ILE A 75 19.66 7.66 -18.43
C ILE A 75 21.18 7.70 -18.33
N ASN A 76 21.72 8.90 -18.53
CA ASN A 76 23.15 9.12 -18.60
C ASN A 76 23.78 9.17 -17.21
N VAL A 77 25.11 9.01 -17.17
CA VAL A 77 25.89 9.04 -15.92
C VAL A 77 25.78 10.40 -15.22
N ALA A 78 25.65 11.50 -15.97
CA ALA A 78 25.59 12.84 -15.42
C ALA A 78 24.35 13.03 -14.55
N SER A 79 23.17 12.54 -14.96
CA SER A 79 21.95 12.61 -14.15
C SER A 79 22.08 11.90 -12.80
N LEU A 80 22.74 10.75 -12.76
CA LEU A 80 22.93 10.02 -11.50
C LEU A 80 24.00 10.68 -10.61
N ARG A 81 25.01 11.32 -11.20
CA ARG A 81 26.01 12.10 -10.46
C ARG A 81 25.40 13.36 -9.86
N ASP A 82 24.57 14.05 -10.62
CA ASP A 82 23.83 15.22 -10.16
C ASP A 82 22.93 14.84 -8.97
N PHE A 83 22.12 13.78 -9.10
CA PHE A 83 21.30 13.30 -7.99
C PHE A 83 22.14 12.87 -6.78
N SER A 84 23.24 12.14 -6.99
CA SER A 84 24.17 11.79 -5.92
C SER A 84 24.75 13.01 -5.21
N TYR A 85 25.08 14.06 -5.94
CA TYR A 85 25.60 15.31 -5.38
C TYR A 85 24.57 15.96 -4.46
N LYS A 86 23.30 16.05 -4.91
CA LYS A 86 22.20 16.60 -4.10
C LYS A 86 22.04 15.83 -2.78
N LEU A 87 22.05 14.49 -2.85
CA LEU A 87 21.89 13.62 -1.67
C LEU A 87 23.04 13.79 -0.66
N GLU A 88 24.28 13.86 -1.15
CA GLU A 88 25.47 13.98 -0.31
C GLU A 88 25.46 15.28 0.49
N HIS A 89 25.17 16.41 -0.15
CA HIS A 89 25.19 17.74 0.49
C HIS A 89 23.96 17.99 1.38
N VAL A 90 22.80 17.41 1.06
CA VAL A 90 21.62 17.51 1.93
C VAL A 90 21.76 16.61 3.17
N GLY A 91 22.38 15.44 3.02
CA GLY A 91 22.66 14.51 4.10
C GLY A 91 21.42 13.90 4.77
N ASN A 92 21.63 12.81 5.51
CA ASN A 92 20.57 12.08 6.23
C ASN A 92 19.30 11.84 5.36
N ILE A 93 19.52 11.43 4.12
CA ILE A 93 18.49 11.17 3.11
C ILE A 93 18.96 10.06 2.19
N ASN A 94 18.07 9.11 1.90
CA ASN A 94 18.34 8.02 0.95
C ASN A 94 17.86 8.39 -0.45
N GLY A 95 18.44 7.78 -1.48
CA GLY A 95 18.10 8.05 -2.88
C GLY A 95 17.40 6.89 -3.58
N ILE A 96 16.30 7.18 -4.27
CA ILE A 96 15.69 6.31 -5.28
C ILE A 96 15.64 7.06 -6.61
N PHE A 97 16.07 6.41 -7.69
CA PHE A 97 15.98 6.95 -9.04
C PHE A 97 15.05 6.07 -9.87
N ILE A 98 13.92 6.62 -10.28
CA ILE A 98 12.85 5.90 -10.99
C ILE A 98 12.82 6.32 -12.46
N SER A 99 12.89 5.33 -13.35
CA SER A 99 12.71 5.53 -14.78
C SER A 99 11.35 5.02 -15.24
N ALA A 100 10.64 5.76 -16.09
CA ALA A 100 9.39 5.29 -16.67
C ALA A 100 9.64 4.07 -17.58
N GLU A 101 10.52 4.25 -18.57
CA GLU A 101 10.82 3.24 -19.60
C GLU A 101 12.33 3.07 -19.89
N SER A 102 13.16 4.04 -19.50
CA SER A 102 14.56 4.10 -19.93
C SER A 102 15.48 3.12 -19.21
N GLU A 103 16.46 2.60 -19.94
CA GLU A 103 17.58 1.88 -19.35
C GLU A 103 18.58 2.83 -18.68
N PHE A 104 19.25 2.34 -17.64
CA PHE A 104 20.37 3.05 -17.03
C PHE A 104 21.68 2.68 -17.73
N GLN A 105 22.48 3.69 -18.10
CA GLN A 105 23.83 3.44 -18.63
C GLN A 105 24.73 2.76 -17.58
N TYR A 106 25.70 1.97 -18.04
CA TYR A 106 26.63 1.24 -17.16
C TYR A 106 27.35 2.13 -16.15
N GLY A 107 27.79 3.33 -16.56
CA GLY A 107 28.41 4.29 -15.64
C GLY A 107 27.45 4.82 -14.58
N GLY A 108 26.17 5.03 -14.93
CA GLY A 108 25.15 5.47 -13.98
C GLY A 108 24.84 4.38 -12.95
N LYS A 109 24.75 3.12 -13.38
CA LYS A 109 24.61 1.97 -12.48
C LYS A 109 25.76 1.87 -11.47
N LYS A 110 27.00 2.13 -11.90
CA LYS A 110 28.16 2.17 -11.00
C LYS A 110 28.06 3.28 -9.95
N VAL A 111 27.67 4.49 -10.37
CA VAL A 111 27.44 5.61 -9.45
C VAL A 111 26.38 5.24 -8.42
N ALA A 112 25.26 4.67 -8.87
CA ALA A 112 24.17 4.30 -7.99
C ALA A 112 24.58 3.25 -6.94
N ILE A 113 25.30 2.20 -7.36
CA ILE A 113 25.82 1.17 -6.45
C ILE A 113 26.77 1.76 -5.40
N TRP A 114 27.70 2.62 -5.83
CA TRP A 114 28.69 3.22 -4.94
C TRP A 114 28.05 4.14 -3.89
N GLN A 115 26.97 4.84 -4.28
CA GLN A 115 26.30 5.85 -3.47
C GLN A 115 25.05 5.32 -2.76
N GLY A 116 24.76 4.03 -2.86
CA GLY A 116 23.57 3.43 -2.25
C GLY A 116 22.23 3.91 -2.85
N ILE A 117 22.23 4.43 -4.09
CA ILE A 117 21.02 4.87 -4.78
C ILE A 117 20.31 3.64 -5.38
N SER A 118 19.04 3.47 -5.04
CA SER A 118 18.22 2.41 -5.62
C SER A 118 17.73 2.82 -7.01
N LEU A 119 17.96 1.98 -8.02
CA LEU A 119 17.47 2.21 -9.38
C LEU A 119 16.23 1.35 -9.62
N LEU A 120 15.13 1.99 -10.00
CA LEU A 120 13.86 1.31 -10.26
C LEU A 120 13.31 1.68 -11.65
N LYS A 121 12.58 0.74 -12.25
CA LYS A 121 11.71 0.99 -13.39
C LYS A 121 10.27 1.02 -12.93
N TYR A 122 9.46 1.86 -13.56
CA TYR A 122 8.04 1.97 -13.24
C TYR A 122 7.31 0.62 -13.33
N ASN A 123 7.63 -0.21 -14.32
CA ASN A 123 7.02 -1.53 -14.48
C ASN A 123 7.38 -2.53 -13.36
N GLU A 124 8.44 -2.29 -12.58
CA GLU A 124 8.77 -3.11 -11.41
C GLU A 124 7.79 -2.86 -10.26
N PHE A 125 7.15 -1.69 -10.24
CA PHE A 125 6.08 -1.40 -9.29
C PHE A 125 4.80 -2.18 -9.53
N ASN A 126 4.62 -2.78 -10.72
CA ASN A 126 3.51 -3.70 -10.96
C ASN A 126 3.49 -4.85 -9.94
N ARG A 127 4.61 -5.20 -9.30
CA ARG A 127 4.63 -6.17 -8.20
C ARG A 127 4.02 -5.65 -6.90
N PHE A 128 4.11 -4.35 -6.63
CA PHE A 128 3.46 -3.70 -5.49
C PHE A 128 1.99 -3.37 -5.80
N ILE A 129 1.68 -3.03 -7.05
CA ILE A 129 0.33 -2.67 -7.52
C ILE A 129 -0.51 -3.90 -7.90
N SER A 130 0.06 -5.06 -8.22
CA SER A 130 -0.72 -6.25 -8.67
C SER A 130 -1.66 -6.85 -7.64
N GLY A 131 -1.75 -6.26 -6.43
CA GLY A 131 -2.90 -6.42 -5.53
C GLY A 131 -4.13 -5.57 -5.89
N GLN A 132 -4.05 -4.72 -6.91
CA GLN A 132 -5.06 -3.74 -7.34
C GLN A 132 -5.22 -3.74 -8.88
N ASN A 133 -5.73 -4.84 -9.43
CA ASN A 133 -6.51 -4.75 -10.66
C ASN A 133 -7.88 -4.17 -10.27
N GLU A 134 -8.35 -3.13 -10.96
CA GLU A 134 -9.55 -2.35 -10.65
C GLU A 134 -10.88 -3.14 -10.69
N ASP A 135 -10.87 -4.42 -11.09
CA ASP A 135 -12.02 -5.33 -10.94
C ASP A 135 -12.09 -6.03 -9.56
N TYR A 136 -11.05 -5.90 -8.73
CA TYR A 136 -10.87 -6.58 -7.45
C TYR A 136 -10.50 -5.58 -6.34
N LEU A 137 -11.53 -5.00 -5.72
CA LEU A 137 -11.43 -4.44 -4.36
C LEU A 137 -11.46 -5.54 -3.28
N SER A 138 -11.47 -6.79 -3.74
CA SER A 138 -11.25 -7.98 -2.95
C SER A 138 -9.84 -8.00 -2.37
N PRO A 139 -9.68 -7.94 -1.04
CA PRO A 139 -8.38 -8.11 -0.44
C PRO A 139 -7.81 -9.48 -0.80
N ASP A 140 -6.50 -9.54 -0.95
CA ASP A 140 -5.77 -10.78 -1.12
C ASP A 140 -5.13 -11.23 0.21
N TYR A 141 -4.27 -12.24 0.12
CA TYR A 141 -3.60 -12.81 1.30
C TYR A 141 -2.39 -12.00 1.78
N ASN A 142 -1.92 -11.08 0.95
CA ASN A 142 -0.85 -10.13 1.26
C ASN A 142 -1.43 -8.85 1.90
N THR A 143 -2.72 -8.59 1.70
CA THR A 143 -3.42 -7.45 2.29
C THR A 143 -3.33 -7.50 3.82
N ILE A 144 -2.86 -6.40 4.42
CA ILE A 144 -2.71 -6.29 5.87
C ILE A 144 -4.07 -5.96 6.49
N GLY A 145 -4.62 -6.84 7.33
CA GLY A 145 -5.97 -6.68 7.90
C GLY A 145 -6.12 -5.50 8.86
N ASP A 146 -6.73 -4.41 8.39
CA ASP A 146 -6.82 -3.10 9.08
C ASP A 146 -8.28 -2.61 9.27
N PRO A 147 -8.91 -2.89 10.43
CA PRO A 147 -8.37 -3.58 11.60
C PRO A 147 -8.67 -5.08 11.60
N PHE A 148 -9.33 -5.60 10.56
CA PHE A 148 -9.90 -6.95 10.59
C PHE A 148 -9.32 -7.90 9.56
N TRP A 149 -9.56 -9.18 9.78
CA TRP A 149 -9.32 -10.30 8.88
C TRP A 149 -10.64 -10.99 8.60
N MET A 150 -10.80 -11.58 7.43
CA MET A 150 -12.02 -12.31 7.08
C MET A 150 -11.76 -13.47 6.13
N MET A 151 -12.77 -14.34 6.04
CA MET A 151 -12.84 -15.40 5.03
C MET A 151 -13.48 -14.85 3.77
N MET A 152 -12.82 -15.06 2.63
CA MET A 152 -13.34 -14.67 1.32
C MET A 152 -13.49 -15.90 0.41
N ASP A 153 -14.64 -16.04 -0.24
CA ASP A 153 -14.93 -17.07 -1.24
C ASP A 153 -14.45 -16.63 -2.63
N LYS A 154 -13.39 -17.28 -3.13
CA LYS A 154 -12.84 -17.03 -4.48
C LYS A 154 -13.82 -17.40 -5.60
N GLY A 155 -14.77 -18.29 -5.34
CA GLY A 155 -15.80 -18.69 -6.30
C GLY A 155 -16.99 -17.73 -6.36
N GLY A 156 -17.03 -16.70 -5.50
CA GLY A 156 -18.11 -15.74 -5.44
C GLY A 156 -18.23 -14.92 -6.72
N LYS A 157 -19.41 -14.95 -7.35
CA LYS A 157 -19.71 -14.24 -8.61
C LYS A 157 -19.93 -12.72 -8.45
N ASN A 158 -19.96 -12.22 -7.21
CA ASN A 158 -20.10 -10.80 -6.88
C ASN A 158 -19.57 -10.54 -5.46
N LEU A 159 -19.35 -9.26 -5.13
CA LEU A 159 -18.81 -8.83 -3.82
C LEU A 159 -19.57 -9.42 -2.64
N LEU A 160 -20.89 -9.55 -2.75
CA LEU A 160 -21.71 -10.11 -1.68
C LEU A 160 -21.41 -11.58 -1.42
N LYS A 161 -21.38 -12.39 -2.49
CA LYS A 161 -21.09 -13.83 -2.40
C LYS A 161 -19.64 -14.10 -2.04
N GLN A 162 -18.73 -13.21 -2.42
CA GLN A 162 -17.33 -13.29 -2.05
C GLN A 162 -17.12 -13.06 -0.54
N ASN A 163 -17.85 -12.10 0.03
CA ASN A 163 -17.62 -11.64 1.40
C ASN A 163 -18.54 -12.26 2.46
N SER A 164 -19.62 -12.92 2.05
CA SER A 164 -20.59 -13.51 2.98
C SER A 164 -20.63 -15.03 2.91
N HIS A 165 -20.83 -15.65 4.06
CA HIS A 165 -21.09 -17.07 4.20
C HIS A 165 -22.38 -17.26 5.01
N LEU A 166 -23.32 -18.07 4.51
CA LEU A 166 -24.65 -18.26 5.12
C LEU A 166 -25.37 -16.92 5.42
N ASN A 167 -25.29 -15.98 4.48
CA ASN A 167 -25.86 -14.63 4.60
C ASN A 167 -25.32 -13.82 5.80
N CYS A 168 -24.08 -14.07 6.20
CA CYS A 168 -23.39 -13.36 7.25
C CYS A 168 -21.94 -13.07 6.84
N ILE A 169 -21.46 -11.88 7.16
CA ILE A 169 -20.04 -11.51 7.02
C ILE A 169 -19.39 -11.76 8.38
N TYR A 170 -18.28 -12.49 8.40
CA TYR A 170 -17.52 -12.79 9.62
C TYR A 170 -16.18 -12.08 9.57
N ILE A 171 -15.90 -11.27 10.59
CA ILE A 171 -14.64 -10.54 10.76
C ILE A 171 -13.93 -10.92 12.06
N PHE A 172 -12.61 -10.81 12.05
CA PHE A 172 -11.72 -11.20 13.14
C PHE A 172 -10.67 -10.12 13.35
N GLU A 173 -10.40 -9.73 14.60
CA GLU A 173 -9.33 -8.76 14.90
C GLU A 173 -7.92 -9.33 14.64
N SER A 174 -7.79 -10.66 14.53
CA SER A 174 -6.51 -11.33 14.34
C SER A 174 -6.54 -12.36 13.22
N LYS A 175 -5.49 -12.34 12.39
CA LYS A 175 -5.20 -13.35 11.38
C LYS A 175 -5.14 -14.75 11.97
N TYR A 176 -4.66 -14.87 13.21
CA TYR A 176 -4.58 -16.14 13.91
C TYR A 176 -5.99 -16.75 14.11
N PHE A 177 -6.94 -15.96 14.65
CA PHE A 177 -8.31 -16.45 14.88
C PHE A 177 -9.06 -16.71 13.58
N ALA A 178 -8.87 -15.88 12.56
CA ALA A 178 -9.43 -16.14 11.23
C ALA A 178 -8.93 -17.47 10.64
N ASN A 179 -7.63 -17.77 10.80
CA ASN A 179 -7.05 -19.05 10.37
C ASN A 179 -7.57 -20.25 11.18
N ASP A 180 -7.72 -20.10 12.50
CA ASP A 180 -8.26 -21.17 13.35
C ASP A 180 -9.71 -21.50 12.98
N PHE A 181 -10.54 -20.46 12.76
CA PHE A 181 -11.91 -20.62 12.27
C PHE A 181 -11.94 -21.30 10.90
N TYR A 182 -11.12 -20.82 9.96
CA TYR A 182 -11.00 -21.42 8.63
C TYR A 182 -10.66 -22.91 8.73
N LYS A 183 -9.61 -23.28 9.48
CA LYS A 183 -9.18 -24.68 9.62
C LYS A 183 -10.26 -25.59 10.19
N ARG A 184 -10.98 -25.14 11.22
CA ARG A 184 -11.98 -25.96 11.92
C ARG A 184 -13.30 -26.10 11.18
N TYR A 185 -13.75 -25.07 10.46
CA TYR A 185 -15.09 -25.05 9.85
C TYR A 185 -15.09 -25.07 8.33
N LEU A 186 -14.02 -24.60 7.68
CA LEU A 186 -13.96 -24.39 6.23
C LEU A 186 -12.74 -25.03 5.56
N GLY A 187 -11.85 -25.68 6.32
CA GLY A 187 -10.53 -26.13 5.85
C GLY A 187 -10.57 -27.16 4.72
N ASN A 188 -11.70 -27.83 4.52
CA ASN A 188 -11.92 -28.76 3.41
C ASN A 188 -12.39 -28.06 2.12
N ASN A 189 -12.71 -26.76 2.16
CA ASN A 189 -13.19 -26.00 1.02
C ASN A 189 -12.06 -25.15 0.42
N SER A 190 -11.57 -25.56 -0.75
CA SER A 190 -10.47 -24.90 -1.47
C SER A 190 -10.81 -23.50 -2.01
N ASN A 191 -12.09 -23.12 -2.01
CA ASN A 191 -12.52 -21.81 -2.53
C ASN A 191 -12.35 -20.68 -1.51
N PHE A 192 -12.34 -20.98 -0.22
CA PHE A 192 -12.19 -19.95 0.81
C PHE A 192 -10.72 -19.61 1.07
N LYS A 193 -10.43 -18.34 1.36
CA LYS A 193 -9.11 -17.87 1.79
C LYS A 193 -9.20 -16.86 2.92
N VAL A 194 -8.21 -16.89 3.81
CA VAL A 194 -7.99 -15.85 4.81
C VAL A 194 -7.34 -14.63 4.17
N VAL A 195 -7.99 -13.48 4.30
CA VAL A 195 -7.56 -12.20 3.70
C VAL A 195 -7.68 -11.09 4.74
N GLY A 196 -6.85 -10.05 4.62
CA GLY A 196 -6.94 -8.86 5.46
C GLY A 196 -8.03 -7.92 4.96
N VAL A 197 -8.83 -7.31 5.83
CA VAL A 197 -9.81 -6.29 5.44
C VAL A 197 -9.13 -4.93 5.46
N SER A 198 -8.88 -4.32 4.29
CA SER A 198 -8.35 -2.96 4.21
C SER A 198 -9.41 -1.91 4.60
N GLN A 199 -9.01 -0.66 4.85
CA GLN A 199 -9.96 0.43 5.13
C GLN A 199 -10.94 0.68 3.97
N LYS A 200 -10.49 0.52 2.72
CA LYS A 200 -11.35 0.60 1.53
C LYS A 200 -12.36 -0.54 1.50
N HIS A 201 -11.91 -1.76 1.77
CA HIS A 201 -12.80 -2.92 1.81
C HIS A 201 -13.78 -2.86 3.00
N LEU A 202 -13.35 -2.31 4.14
CA LEU A 202 -14.22 -2.09 5.30
C LEU A 202 -15.38 -1.14 4.95
N LYS A 203 -15.10 -0.05 4.21
CA LYS A 203 -16.13 0.86 3.67
C LYS A 203 -17.13 0.13 2.76
N GLU A 204 -16.66 -0.80 1.94
CA GLU A 204 -17.53 -1.63 1.09
C GLU A 204 -18.38 -2.60 1.90
N ILE A 205 -17.80 -3.26 2.91
CA ILE A 205 -18.55 -4.13 3.82
C ILE A 205 -19.66 -3.34 4.50
N CYS A 206 -19.39 -2.11 4.96
CA CYS A 206 -20.41 -1.22 5.51
C CYS A 206 -21.55 -0.97 4.52
N TYR A 207 -21.23 -0.66 3.26
CA TYR A 207 -22.22 -0.48 2.21
C TYR A 207 -23.06 -1.75 1.95
N LEU A 208 -22.43 -2.93 1.95
CA LEU A 208 -23.13 -4.21 1.75
C LEU A 208 -24.08 -4.52 2.93
N VAL A 209 -23.62 -4.29 4.17
CA VAL A 209 -24.45 -4.49 5.37
C VAL A 209 -25.68 -3.58 5.33
N GLN A 210 -25.50 -2.30 4.98
CA GLN A 210 -26.59 -1.33 4.83
C GLN A 210 -27.58 -1.71 3.72
N LYS A 211 -27.08 -1.99 2.51
CA LYS A 211 -27.91 -2.20 1.32
C LYS A 211 -28.62 -3.55 1.32
N ASN A 212 -27.94 -4.60 1.77
CA ASN A 212 -28.41 -5.98 1.63
C ASN A 212 -29.00 -6.57 2.92
N LYS A 213 -29.03 -5.82 4.03
CA LYS A 213 -29.51 -6.28 5.34
C LYS A 213 -28.84 -7.59 5.78
N ILE A 214 -27.53 -7.67 5.59
CA ILE A 214 -26.73 -8.83 5.98
C ILE A 214 -26.18 -8.63 7.38
N ASN A 215 -26.15 -9.72 8.13
CA ASN A 215 -25.57 -9.70 9.48
C ASN A 215 -24.06 -9.62 9.38
N LEU A 216 -23.46 -8.72 10.15
CA LEU A 216 -22.02 -8.68 10.39
C LEU A 216 -21.72 -9.22 11.78
N LYS A 217 -20.79 -10.16 11.85
CA LYS A 217 -20.40 -10.82 13.09
C LYS A 217 -18.90 -10.68 13.33
N MET A 218 -18.53 -10.16 14.49
CA MET A 218 -17.14 -10.07 14.93
C MET A 218 -16.83 -11.16 15.93
N TYR A 219 -15.71 -11.84 15.72
CA TYR A 219 -15.27 -12.88 16.64
C TYR A 219 -15.01 -12.30 18.04
N ASN A 220 -15.65 -12.92 19.04
CA ASN A 220 -15.46 -12.59 20.44
C ASN A 220 -14.40 -13.52 21.05
N ALA A 221 -13.15 -13.05 21.06
CA ALA A 221 -12.04 -13.81 21.65
C ALA A 221 -12.16 -14.00 23.17
N ILE A 222 -12.84 -13.08 23.88
CA ILE A 222 -13.03 -13.14 25.33
C ILE A 222 -13.95 -14.31 25.70
N ALA A 223 -15.00 -14.54 24.90
CA ALA A 223 -15.95 -15.63 25.16
C ALA A 223 -15.34 -17.03 24.98
N ARG A 224 -14.18 -17.15 24.31
CA ARG A 224 -13.45 -18.43 24.17
C ARG A 224 -13.08 -19.03 25.53
N GLY A 225 -12.88 -18.21 26.57
CA GLY A 225 -12.59 -18.70 27.92
C GLY A 225 -13.72 -19.52 28.55
N TYR A 226 -14.94 -19.48 27.98
CA TYR A 226 -16.10 -20.21 28.49
C TYR A 226 -16.42 -21.50 27.72
N ASP A 227 -16.07 -21.60 26.43
CA ASP A 227 -16.23 -22.80 25.60
C ASP A 227 -15.21 -22.80 24.45
N GLU A 228 -14.07 -23.47 24.63
CA GLU A 228 -12.99 -23.52 23.64
C GLU A 228 -13.36 -24.28 22.34
N GLN A 229 -14.46 -25.02 22.35
CA GLN A 229 -14.92 -25.80 21.20
C GLN A 229 -15.79 -24.97 20.25
N LYS A 230 -16.30 -23.80 20.67
CA LYS A 230 -17.20 -22.98 19.86
C LYS A 230 -16.65 -21.58 19.61
N PHE A 231 -16.91 -21.08 18.42
CA PHE A 231 -16.67 -19.68 18.09
C PHE A 231 -17.88 -18.86 18.52
N HIS A 232 -17.62 -17.86 19.35
CA HIS A 232 -18.60 -16.88 19.75
C HIS A 232 -18.41 -15.61 18.92
N PHE A 233 -19.52 -14.98 18.57
CA PHE A 233 -19.51 -13.76 17.78
C PHE A 233 -20.42 -12.72 18.41
N TRP A 234 -19.98 -11.47 18.36
CA TRP A 234 -20.84 -10.31 18.57
C TRP A 234 -21.50 -9.93 17.27
N ASP A 235 -22.79 -9.59 17.32
CA ASP A 235 -23.44 -8.91 16.20
C ASP A 235 -22.97 -7.45 16.20
N LEU A 236 -22.38 -7.02 15.09
CA LEU A 236 -22.00 -5.63 14.87
C LEU A 236 -23.09 -4.93 14.08
N ASN A 237 -23.42 -3.72 14.50
CA ASN A 237 -24.24 -2.81 13.74
C ASN A 237 -23.38 -1.81 12.94
N GLU A 238 -24.05 -1.03 12.10
CA GLU A 238 -23.41 0.00 11.28
C GLU A 238 -22.60 1.02 12.10
N LYS A 239 -23.14 1.50 13.22
CA LYS A 239 -22.46 2.50 14.04
C LYS A 239 -21.17 1.93 14.61
N ASP A 240 -21.19 0.68 15.05
CA ASP A 240 -20.00 0.00 15.56
C ASP A 240 -18.91 -0.05 14.48
N LEU A 241 -19.28 -0.44 13.25
CA LEU A 241 -18.38 -0.48 12.10
C LEU A 241 -17.77 0.88 11.75
N LEU A 242 -18.57 1.94 11.76
CA LEU A 242 -18.11 3.29 11.43
C LEU A 242 -16.99 3.76 12.38
N THR A 243 -16.97 3.30 13.63
CA THR A 243 -15.89 3.63 14.57
C THR A 243 -14.51 3.09 14.16
N TYR A 244 -14.46 2.10 13.27
CA TYR A 244 -13.24 1.49 12.76
C TYR A 244 -12.80 2.06 11.40
N ILE A 245 -13.60 2.95 10.80
CA ILE A 245 -13.25 3.66 9.58
C ILE A 245 -12.44 4.89 9.94
N ARG A 246 -11.21 4.96 9.41
CA ARG A 246 -10.37 6.14 9.55
C ARG A 246 -10.79 7.20 8.53
N GLU A 247 -11.07 8.39 9.03
CA GLU A 247 -11.07 9.60 8.25
C GLU A 247 -9.63 10.08 8.21
N TRP A 248 -8.97 9.92 7.06
CA TRP A 248 -7.64 10.50 6.87
C TRP A 248 -7.86 12.02 6.72
N ASN A 249 -7.32 12.79 7.67
CA ASN A 249 -7.15 14.24 7.53
C ASN A 249 -5.85 14.53 6.78
#